data_AF-A0A069PI66-F1
#
_entry.id   AF-A0A069PI66-F1
#
_cell.length_a   1.000
_cell.length_b   1.000
_cell.length_c   1.000
_cell.angle_alpha   90.00
_cell.angle_beta   90.00
_cell.angle_gamma   90.00
#
_symmetry.space_group_name_H-M   'P 1'
#
loop_
_entity.id
_entity.type
_entity.pdbx_description
1 polymer ?
#
loop_
_entity_poly.entity_id
_entity_poly.type
_entity_poly.pdbx_seq_one_letter_code
_entity_poly.pdbx_strand_id
1 'polypeptide(L)' 'MLSPHEISTLLLIQRSPYQVEALGDETARLRHERLVEVELLASGHAFARLTSSGLEMLRRLDAFSKRQALPRDERSERRA' A
#
# COMPACT_ATOMS: atom_id res chain seq x y z
N MET A 1 10.12 2.55 -8.64
CA MET A 1 9.65 3.25 -7.41
C MET A 1 8.18 3.56 -7.60
N LEU A 2 7.35 3.37 -6.58
CA LEU A 2 5.93 3.72 -6.68
C LEU A 2 5.73 5.23 -6.63
N SER A 3 4.81 5.71 -7.46
CA SER A 3 4.26 7.06 -7.41
C SER A 3 3.29 7.23 -6.23
N PRO A 4 2.98 8.47 -5.83
CA PRO A 4 1.96 8.75 -4.81
C PRO A 4 0.58 8.16 -5.17
N HIS A 5 0.25 8.11 -6.46
CA HIS A 5 -1.00 7.52 -6.94
C HIS A 5 -1.01 6.01 -6.70
N GLU A 6 0.03 5.29 -7.09
CA GLU A 6 0.16 3.84 -6.87
C GLU A 6 0.10 3.47 -5.38
N ILE A 7 0.71 4.28 -4.52
CA ILE A 7 0.61 4.13 -3.06
C ILE A 7 -0.84 4.31 -2.58
N SER A 8 -1.55 5.30 -3.12
CA SER A 8 -2.97 5.53 -2.81
C SER A 8 -3.85 4.36 -3.25
N THR A 9 -3.59 3.81 -4.44
CA THR A 9 -4.27 2.62 -4.95
C THR A 9 -4.04 1.40 -4.05
N LEU A 10 -2.82 1.16 -3.56
CA LEU A 10 -2.55 0.09 -2.59
C LEU A 10 -3.34 0.27 -1.28
N LEU A 11 -3.43 1.50 -0.77
CA LEU A 11 -4.23 1.81 0.42
C LEU A 11 -5.73 1.59 0.17
N LEU A 12 -6.23 1.92 -1.03
CA LEU A 12 -7.61 1.66 -1.42
C LEU A 12 -7.89 0.16 -1.52
N ILE A 13 -7.00 -0.62 -2.14
CA ILE A 13 -7.11 -2.08 -2.21
C ILE A 13 -7.15 -2.69 -0.80
N GLN A 14 -6.36 -2.16 0.14
CA GLN A 14 -6.38 -2.62 1.53
C GLN A 14 -7.73 -2.42 2.23
N ARG A 15 -8.39 -1.28 1.97
CA ARG A 15 -9.57 -0.84 2.73
C ARG A 15 -10.89 -1.21 2.04
N SER A 16 -10.90 -1.18 0.70
CA SER A 16 -12.08 -1.30 -0.15
C SER A 16 -11.73 -2.01 -1.46
N PRO A 17 -11.31 -3.28 -1.44
CA PRO A 17 -10.81 -3.99 -2.63
C PRO A 17 -11.82 -4.08 -3.79
N TYR A 18 -13.12 -4.08 -3.48
CA TYR A 18 -14.20 -4.12 -4.48
C TYR A 18 -14.47 -2.76 -5.16
N GLN A 19 -13.87 -1.67 -4.67
CA GLN A 19 -14.01 -0.33 -5.26
C GLN A 19 -12.86 0.01 -6.21
N VAL A 20 -11.91 -0.90 -6.39
CA VAL A 20 -10.76 -0.71 -7.26
C VAL A 20 -10.93 -1.54 -8.52
N GLU A 21 -10.71 -0.92 -9.68
CA GLU A 21 -10.77 -1.62 -10.96
C GLU A 21 -9.64 -2.67 -11.04
N ALA A 22 -10.01 -3.95 -10.92
CA ALA A 22 -9.06 -5.05 -10.80
C ALA A 22 -8.25 -5.33 -12.08
N LEU A 23 -8.78 -4.94 -13.24
CA LEU A 23 -8.16 -5.16 -14.55
C LEU A 23 -7.67 -3.87 -15.21
N GLY A 24 -7.62 -2.77 -14.46
CA GLY A 24 -7.10 -1.49 -14.94
C GLY A 24 -5.57 -1.40 -14.92
N ASP A 25 -5.02 -0.39 -15.59
CA ASP A 25 -3.58 -0.18 -15.77
C ASP A 25 -2.82 -0.06 -14.44
N GLU A 26 -3.40 0.63 -13.45
CA GLU A 26 -2.78 0.78 -12.13
C GLU A 26 -2.65 -0.56 -11.40
N THR A 27 -3.70 -1.38 -11.40
CA THR A 27 -3.66 -2.72 -10.81
C THR A 27 -2.68 -3.61 -11.57
N ALA A 28 -2.59 -3.48 -12.90
CA ALA A 28 -1.61 -4.20 -13.70
C ALA A 28 -0.16 -3.83 -13.33
N ARG A 29 0.10 -2.55 -13.08
CA ARG A 29 1.41 -2.06 -12.64
C ARG A 29 1.75 -2.52 -11.23
N LEU A 30 0.83 -2.42 -10.28
CA LEU A 30 1.02 -2.95 -8.92
C LEU A 30 1.23 -4.47 -8.91
N ARG A 31 0.61 -5.20 -9.86
CA ARG A 31 0.82 -6.64 -10.04
C ARG A 31 2.20 -6.93 -10.62
N HIS A 32 2.69 -6.10 -11.55
CA HIS A 32 4.06 -6.19 -12.08
C HIS A 32 5.10 -6.04 -10.96
N GLU A 33 4.86 -5.11 -10.02
CA GLU A 33 5.68 -4.91 -8.82
C GLU A 33 5.46 -5.99 -7.73
N ARG A 34 4.59 -6.98 -7.99
CA ARG A 34 4.25 -8.10 -7.10
C ARG A 34 3.64 -7.68 -5.77
N LEU A 35 3.00 -6.52 -5.72
CA LEU A 35 2.36 -5.97 -4.52
C LEU A 35 0.89 -6.35 -4.42
N VAL A 36 0.27 -6.64 -5.55
CA VAL A 36 -1.12 -7.13 -5.63
C VAL A 36 -1.21 -8.35 -6.52
N GLU A 37 -2.27 -9.10 -6.32
CA GLU A 37 -2.75 -10.14 -7.23
C GLU A 37 -4.22 -9.89 -7.55
N VAL A 38 -4.68 -10.48 -8.66
CA VAL A 38 -6.07 -10.34 -9.11
C VAL A 38 -6.73 -11.70 -8.99
N GLU A 39 -7.83 -11.77 -8.26
CA GLU A 39 -8.64 -12.97 -8.12
C GLU A 39 -9.93 -12.83 -8.92
N LEU A 40 -10.25 -13.87 -9.69
CA LEU A 40 -11.51 -13.96 -10.42
C LEU A 40 -12.48 -14.84 -9.63
N LEU A 41 -13.61 -14.25 -9.25
CA LEU A 41 -14.70 -14.97 -8.60
C LEU A 41 -15.47 -15.80 -9.63
N ALA A 42 -16.11 -16.87 -9.16
CA ALA A 42 -17.01 -17.70 -9.99
C ALA A 42 -18.18 -16.89 -10.58
N SER A 43 -18.52 -15.75 -9.99
CA SER A 43 -19.51 -14.78 -10.51
C SER A 43 -19.02 -13.95 -11.69
N GLY A 44 -17.77 -14.16 -12.15
CA GLY A 44 -17.14 -13.38 -13.22
C GLY A 44 -16.57 -12.03 -12.76
N HIS A 45 -16.75 -11.65 -11.49
CA HIS A 45 -16.15 -10.43 -10.94
C HIS A 45 -14.68 -10.65 -10.59
N ALA A 46 -13.82 -9.69 -10.94
CA ALA A 46 -12.43 -9.67 -10.51
C ALA A 46 -12.23 -8.64 -9.39
N PHE A 47 -11.37 -8.95 -8.42
CA PHE A 47 -10.94 -7.98 -7.41
C PHE A 47 -9.43 -8.08 -7.19
N ALA A 48 -8.82 -6.96 -6.81
CA ALA A 48 -7.42 -6.91 -6.44
C ALA A 48 -7.25 -7.24 -4.95
N ARG A 49 -6.24 -8.05 -4.61
CA ARG A 49 -5.85 -8.37 -3.24
C ARG A 49 -4.37 -8.05 -3.04
N LEU A 50 -4.00 -7.58 -1.85
CA LEU A 50 -2.59 -7.40 -1.50
C LEU A 50 -1.88 -8.76 -1.37
N THR A 51 -0.68 -8.85 -1.93
CA THR A 51 0.25 -9.93 -1.61
C THR A 51 0.89 -9.69 -0.24
N SER A 52 1.62 -10.68 0.27
CA SER A 52 2.46 -10.51 1.47
C SER A 52 3.46 -9.35 1.31
N SER A 53 4.00 -9.15 0.10
CA SER A 53 4.91 -8.03 -0.19
C SER A 53 4.19 -6.68 -0.17
N GLY A 54 2.96 -6.61 -0.71
CA GLY A 54 2.14 -5.41 -0.64
C GLY A 54 1.79 -5.01 0.79
N LEU A 55 1.40 -5.99 1.62
CA LEU A 55 1.14 -5.78 3.06
C LEU A 55 2.38 -5.28 3.80
N GLU A 56 3.54 -5.89 3.54
CA GLU A 56 4.79 -5.48 4.16
C GLU A 56 5.21 -4.06 3.76
N MET A 57 4.99 -3.68 2.49
CA MET A 57 5.25 -2.33 2.02
C MET A 57 4.39 -1.30 2.76
N LEU A 58 3.09 -1.57 2.92
CA LEU A 58 2.19 -0.67 3.65
C LEU A 58 2.58 -0.55 5.14
N ARG A 59 3.02 -1.64 5.78
CA ARG A 59 3.53 -1.60 7.16
C ARG A 59 4.76 -0.71 7.29
N ARG A 60 5.69 -0.77 6.34
CA ARG A 60 6.89 0.09 6.33
C ARG A 60 6.54 1.54 6.09
N LEU A 61 5.57 1.81 5.21
CA LEU A 61 5.08 3.16 4.95
C LEU A 61 4.45 3.78 6.21
N ASP A 62 3.59 3.03 6.92
CA ASP A 62 3.01 3.47 8.19
C ASP A 62 4.08 3.77 9.25
N ALA A 63 5.05 2.88 9.42
CA ALA A 63 6.17 3.08 10.34
C ALA A 63 7.02 4.31 9.98
N PHE A 64 7.25 4.54 8.68
CA PHE A 64 7.95 5.73 8.19
C PHE A 64 7.18 7.02 8.48
N SER A 65 5.87 7.05 8.20
CA SER A 65 5.01 8.18 8.50
C SER A 65 4.99 8.51 10.01
N LYS A 66 4.90 7.50 10.87
CA LYS A 66 4.98 7.67 12.33
C LYS A 66 6.29 8.26 12.80
N ARG A 67 7.42 7.85 12.19
CA ARG A 67 8.74 8.43 12.50
C ARG A 67 8.86 9.89 12.08
N GLN A 68 8.20 10.29 11.00
CA GLN A 68 8.18 11.67 10.56
C GLN A 68 7.23 12.55 11.39
N ALA A 69 6.18 11.97 11.97
CA ALA A 69 5.21 12.66 12.82
C ALA A 69 5.70 12.88 14.27
N LEU A 70 6.77 12.22 14.71
CA LEU A 70 7.40 12.49 16.00
C LEU A 70 8.09 13.87 15.98
N PRO A 71 7.80 14.77 16.94
CA PRO A 71 8.52 16.03 17.04
C PRO A 71 10.02 15.75 17.23
N ARG A 72 10.87 16.54 16.56
CA ARG A 72 12.35 16.44 16.62
C ARG A 72 12.95 16.75 18.00
N ASP A 73 12.13 16.89 19.03
CA ASP A 73 12.44 17.58 20.28
C ASP A 73 12.63 16.63 21.46
N GLU A 74 13.52 15.65 21.35
CA GLU A 74 14.01 14.86 22.51
C GLU A 74 15.46 14.38 22.33
N ARG A 75 16.24 14.99 21.40
CA ARG A 75 17.68 14.68 21.24
C ARG A 75 18.62 15.64 21.98
N SER A 76 18.11 16.71 22.59
CA SER A 76 18.95 17.74 23.20
C SER A 76 19.14 17.65 24.73
N GLU A 77 18.35 16.87 25.46
CA GLU A 77 18.41 16.87 26.95
C GLU A 77 19.14 15.68 27.59
N ARG A 78 19.77 14.80 26.80
CA ARG A 78 20.65 13.73 27.35
C ARG A 78 22.15 14.06 27.28
N ARG A 79 22.48 15.35 27.22
CA ARG A 79 23.84 15.89 27.33
C ARG A 79 23.84 17.13 28.22
N ALA A 80 23.44 16.96 29.49
CA ALA A 80 23.77 17.86 30.58
C ALA A 80 24.43 17.02 31.67
#